data_AF-A0AA97JDK6-F1
#
_entry.id   AF-A0AA97JDK6-F1
#
_cell.length_a   1.000
_cell.length_b   1.000
_cell.length_c   1.000
_cell.angle_alpha   90.00
_cell.angle_beta   90.00
_cell.angle_gamma   90.00
#
_symmetry.space_group_name_H-M   'P 1'
#
loop_
_entity.id
_entity.type
_entity.pdbx_description
1 polymer ?
#
loop_
_entity_poly.entity_id
_entity_poly.type
_entity_poly.pdbx_seq_one_letter_code
_entity_poly.pdbx_strand_id
1 'polypeptide(L)'
;MGPGRWSGPALTLALAWALAGWGAWSRAEVCPTACKSQGCTLDDKCCHSECLGNCLEPNNPGKCVACRNLNLEGKCVETCPSGYYRYKGWRCVTFDFCQDLHNKCKIARQSGCHVIHNGECVPDCPSGYTMNSSNLHCTPCAGPCPKVCDFTNPKMVDSVTAAQELRGCTVVNGSLVINIRGGCNIAAELESNLGLIEEITGYLKIRRSYALVSLSFFRKLHLIRGHTLEAGNYSFYALDNQNLRQLWDWSKHNLTIAQGKLFFHYNPKLCLSEIHKMEDISGTKGRQEKNDIGLKTNGDQASCENEVLKFSYIKTYSDKIVLKWEPYWPQDYRDLLGFMLFYKEAPFQNVTEFDGQDVCGSNSWTVVDVDPPPRSGHPGWLLRHPGWLLRNLKPWTQYAIFVKTLVTYSDERKNYGAKSEIIYIQTNASSEP
;
A
#
# COMPACT_ATOMS: atom_id res chain seq x y z
N MET A 1 -59.06 -59.02 -24.92
CA MET A 1 -58.70 -57.59 -24.92
C MET A 1 -58.16 -57.29 -23.53
N GLY A 2 -56.91 -57.01 -23.21
CA GLY A 2 -55.68 -56.64 -23.91
C GLY A 2 -54.89 -55.86 -22.84
N PRO A 3 -53.66 -56.24 -22.46
CA PRO A 3 -52.98 -55.62 -21.32
C PRO A 3 -52.45 -54.24 -21.70
N GLY A 4 -52.76 -53.25 -20.85
CA GLY A 4 -52.39 -51.85 -21.06
C GLY A 4 -50.89 -51.62 -21.04
N ARG A 5 -50.40 -50.98 -22.10
CA ARG A 5 -49.03 -50.44 -22.26
C ARG A 5 -48.71 -49.43 -21.16
N TRP A 6 -47.56 -49.60 -20.52
CA TRP A 6 -46.84 -48.50 -19.86
C TRP A 6 -45.75 -47.99 -20.82
N SER A 7 -45.85 -46.73 -21.22
CA SER A 7 -44.88 -45.99 -22.03
C SER A 7 -44.11 -45.00 -21.13
N GLY A 8 -42.78 -45.11 -21.05
CA GLY A 8 -41.94 -44.14 -20.35
C GLY A 8 -40.50 -44.62 -20.08
N PRO A 9 -39.58 -43.70 -19.73
CA PRO A 9 -38.11 -43.90 -19.70
C PRO A 9 -37.61 -44.91 -18.66
N ALA A 10 -38.52 -45.47 -17.85
CA ALA A 10 -38.25 -46.54 -16.90
C ALA A 10 -37.86 -47.86 -17.58
N LEU A 11 -38.40 -48.18 -18.77
CA LEU A 11 -38.02 -49.39 -19.51
C LEU A 11 -36.60 -49.31 -20.10
N THR A 12 -36.17 -48.12 -20.52
CA THR A 12 -34.81 -47.90 -21.07
C THR A 12 -33.72 -47.99 -20.01
N LEU A 13 -34.00 -47.59 -18.77
CA LEU A 13 -33.09 -47.79 -17.63
C LEU A 13 -33.04 -49.26 -17.20
N ALA A 14 -34.18 -49.96 -17.18
CA ALA A 14 -34.22 -51.38 -16.84
C ALA A 14 -33.45 -52.26 -17.85
N LEU A 15 -33.50 -51.93 -19.14
CA LEU A 15 -32.74 -52.62 -20.19
C LEU A 15 -31.24 -52.27 -20.18
N ALA A 16 -30.86 -51.04 -19.81
CA ALA A 16 -29.46 -50.64 -19.68
C ALA A 16 -28.74 -51.37 -18.52
N TRP A 17 -29.46 -51.66 -17.43
CA TRP A 17 -28.92 -52.44 -16.31
C TRP A 17 -28.74 -53.93 -16.64
N ALA A 18 -29.58 -54.49 -17.51
CA ALA A 18 -29.44 -55.88 -17.95
C ALA A 18 -28.25 -56.12 -18.89
N LEU A 19 -27.79 -55.09 -19.63
CA LEU A 19 -26.69 -55.20 -20.59
C LEU A 19 -25.30 -54.89 -20.00
N ALA A 20 -25.22 -54.40 -18.75
CA ALA A 20 -23.97 -54.01 -18.12
C ALA A 20 -23.21 -55.15 -17.40
N GLY A 21 -23.62 -56.41 -17.58
CA GLY A 21 -22.76 -57.57 -17.28
C GLY A 21 -22.32 -57.73 -15.83
N TRP A 22 -23.16 -57.38 -14.85
CA TRP A 22 -22.99 -57.90 -13.49
C TRP A 22 -23.55 -59.32 -13.49
N GLY A 23 -22.70 -60.28 -13.11
CA GLY A 23 -22.83 -61.70 -13.43
C GLY A 23 -24.21 -62.30 -13.19
N ALA A 24 -24.61 -63.19 -14.10
CA ALA A 24 -25.73 -64.08 -13.93
C ALA A 24 -25.60 -64.79 -12.56
N TRP A 25 -26.61 -64.63 -11.70
CA TRP A 25 -26.78 -65.20 -10.34
C TRP A 25 -26.44 -64.32 -9.13
N SER A 26 -26.68 -63.00 -9.17
CA SER A 26 -26.96 -62.25 -7.94
C SER A 26 -28.38 -61.69 -7.98
N ARG A 27 -29.24 -62.20 -7.09
CA ARG A 27 -30.58 -61.63 -6.86
C ARG A 27 -30.37 -60.26 -6.22
N ALA A 28 -31.05 -59.22 -6.71
CA ALA A 28 -31.07 -57.94 -6.02
C ALA A 28 -31.61 -58.16 -4.60
N GLU A 29 -30.82 -57.84 -3.59
CA GLU A 29 -31.18 -58.01 -2.18
C GLU A 29 -32.21 -56.92 -1.84
N VAL A 30 -33.46 -57.32 -1.63
CA VAL A 30 -34.56 -56.39 -1.33
C VAL A 30 -34.88 -56.49 0.15
N CYS A 31 -34.49 -55.47 0.90
CA CYS A 31 -34.76 -55.42 2.33
C CYS A 31 -36.24 -55.20 2.66
N PRO A 32 -36.70 -55.66 3.83
CA PRO A 32 -38.02 -55.32 4.36
C PRO A 32 -38.20 -53.80 4.46
N THR A 33 -39.43 -53.32 4.21
CA THR A 33 -39.78 -51.88 4.28
C THR A 33 -39.50 -51.28 5.67
N ALA A 34 -39.52 -52.09 6.72
CA ALA A 34 -39.17 -51.69 8.09
C ALA A 34 -37.73 -51.17 8.23
N CYS A 35 -36.78 -51.69 7.44
CA CYS A 35 -35.36 -51.32 7.53
C CYS A 35 -35.02 -49.99 6.82
N LYS A 36 -35.98 -49.39 6.10
CA LYS A 36 -35.81 -48.11 5.38
C LYS A 36 -34.52 -48.11 4.54
N SER A 37 -33.59 -47.19 4.83
CA SER A 37 -32.32 -47.02 4.12
C SER A 37 -31.12 -47.62 4.88
N GLN A 38 -31.35 -48.30 6.01
CA GLN A 38 -30.29 -48.80 6.89
C GLN A 38 -29.59 -50.03 6.30
N GLY A 39 -30.30 -50.78 5.46
CA GLY A 39 -29.88 -52.08 4.97
C GLY A 39 -30.37 -53.22 5.86
N CYS A 40 -30.18 -54.45 5.36
CA CYS A 40 -30.54 -55.68 6.04
C CYS A 40 -29.46 -56.74 5.78
N THR A 41 -29.37 -57.73 6.66
CA THR A 41 -28.56 -58.93 6.43
C THR A 41 -29.30 -59.94 5.53
N LEU A 42 -28.61 -61.00 5.11
CA LEU A 42 -29.20 -62.13 4.34
C LEU A 42 -30.40 -62.80 5.04
N ASP A 43 -30.51 -62.67 6.36
CA ASP A 43 -31.62 -63.20 7.17
C ASP A 43 -32.75 -62.18 7.38
N ASP A 44 -32.83 -61.13 6.55
CA ASP A 44 -33.82 -60.04 6.60
C ASP A 44 -33.82 -59.25 7.93
N LYS A 45 -32.72 -59.29 8.69
CA LYS A 45 -32.58 -58.51 9.93
C LYS A 45 -32.04 -57.12 9.63
N CYS A 46 -32.70 -56.09 10.15
CA CYS A 46 -32.29 -54.71 9.89
C CYS A 46 -30.93 -54.38 10.53
N CYS A 47 -30.15 -53.60 9.80
CA CYS A 47 -28.91 -53.02 10.28
C CYS A 47 -29.16 -51.88 11.29
N HIS A 48 -28.09 -51.38 11.91
CA HIS A 48 -28.20 -50.21 12.78
C HIS A 48 -28.67 -48.96 12.00
N SER A 49 -29.30 -48.00 12.67
CA SER A 49 -29.84 -46.78 12.03
C SER A 49 -28.82 -45.95 11.26
N GLU A 50 -27.58 -45.98 11.74
CA GLU A 50 -26.42 -45.28 11.17
C GLU A 50 -25.68 -46.09 10.09
N CYS A 51 -26.07 -47.33 9.82
CA CYS A 51 -25.56 -48.09 8.68
C CYS A 51 -26.23 -47.64 7.37
N LEU A 52 -25.57 -47.90 6.25
CA LEU A 52 -26.09 -47.69 4.90
C LEU A 52 -25.83 -48.93 4.05
N GLY A 53 -26.88 -49.49 3.45
CA GLY A 53 -26.78 -50.59 2.51
C GLY A 53 -26.74 -51.98 3.16
N ASN A 54 -25.69 -52.31 3.92
CA ASN A 54 -25.50 -53.66 4.52
C ASN A 54 -24.71 -53.61 5.84
N CYS A 55 -24.75 -54.69 6.63
CA CYS A 55 -24.04 -54.88 7.89
C CYS A 55 -23.64 -56.36 8.10
N LEU A 56 -22.55 -56.58 8.84
CA LEU A 56 -22.06 -57.90 9.26
C LEU A 56 -22.85 -58.46 10.44
N GLU A 57 -23.34 -57.59 11.33
CA GLU A 57 -24.17 -57.95 12.48
C GLU A 57 -25.40 -57.04 12.55
N PRO A 58 -26.60 -57.60 12.82
CA PRO A 58 -27.82 -56.80 12.90
C PRO A 58 -27.78 -55.83 14.08
N ASN A 59 -28.29 -54.62 13.86
CA ASN A 59 -28.38 -53.54 14.85
C ASN A 59 -27.06 -53.17 15.59
N ASN A 60 -25.89 -53.37 14.97
CA ASN A 60 -24.60 -53.01 15.56
C ASN A 60 -23.89 -51.90 14.74
N PRO A 61 -23.67 -50.69 15.31
CA PRO A 61 -23.04 -49.57 14.60
C PRO A 61 -21.56 -49.78 14.26
N GLY A 62 -20.87 -50.72 14.91
CA GLY A 62 -19.48 -51.07 14.62
C GLY A 62 -19.30 -52.16 13.56
N LYS A 63 -20.41 -52.63 12.98
CA LYS A 63 -20.44 -53.77 12.06
C LYS A 63 -21.19 -53.43 10.78
N CYS A 64 -21.22 -52.16 10.39
CA CYS A 64 -21.77 -51.72 9.12
C CYS A 64 -20.75 -51.93 7.98
N VAL A 65 -21.22 -52.12 6.74
CA VAL A 65 -20.36 -52.09 5.54
C VAL A 65 -20.05 -50.65 5.13
N ALA A 66 -21.06 -49.77 5.22
CA ALA A 66 -20.91 -48.34 5.00
C ALA A 66 -21.71 -47.57 6.04
N CYS A 67 -21.25 -46.37 6.38
CA CYS A 67 -21.96 -45.46 7.27
C CYS A 67 -22.88 -44.54 6.48
N ARG A 68 -24.08 -44.31 7.01
CA ARG A 68 -25.04 -43.34 6.48
C ARG A 68 -24.52 -41.92 6.61
N ASN A 69 -23.98 -41.61 7.79
CA ASN A 69 -23.48 -40.29 8.15
C ASN A 69 -21.95 -40.33 8.20
N LEU A 70 -21.37 -40.58 9.38
CA LEU A 70 -19.94 -40.45 9.60
C LEU A 70 -19.33 -41.75 10.12
N ASN A 71 -18.10 -42.03 9.68
CA ASN A 71 -17.27 -43.10 10.21
C ASN A 71 -16.28 -42.56 11.24
N LEU A 72 -16.23 -43.18 12.43
CA LEU A 72 -15.22 -42.95 13.44
C LEU A 72 -14.62 -44.30 13.85
N GLU A 73 -13.38 -44.57 13.44
CA GLU A 73 -12.62 -45.78 13.81
C GLU A 73 -13.38 -47.11 13.55
N GLY A 74 -14.15 -47.16 12.45
CA GLY A 74 -14.93 -48.35 12.07
C GLY A 74 -16.33 -48.41 12.68
N LYS A 75 -16.72 -47.41 13.48
CA LYS A 75 -18.08 -47.26 14.02
C LYS A 75 -18.83 -46.13 13.31
N CYS A 76 -20.06 -46.41 12.91
CA CYS A 76 -20.94 -45.42 12.31
C CYS A 76 -21.61 -44.56 13.38
N VAL A 77 -21.46 -43.24 13.24
CA VAL A 77 -21.99 -42.23 14.14
C VAL A 77 -22.74 -41.15 13.35
N GLU A 78 -23.75 -40.55 13.98
CA GLU A 78 -24.55 -39.49 13.36
C GLU A 78 -23.75 -38.18 13.25
N THR A 79 -23.10 -37.78 14.35
CA THR A 79 -22.27 -36.57 14.46
C THR A 79 -20.91 -36.90 15.09
N CYS A 80 -19.86 -36.17 14.74
CA CYS A 80 -18.56 -36.33 15.39
C CYS A 80 -18.66 -35.93 16.87
N PRO A 81 -18.14 -36.76 17.81
CA PRO A 81 -18.10 -36.41 19.22
C PRO A 81 -17.07 -35.29 19.49
N SER A 82 -17.18 -34.65 20.66
CA SER A 82 -16.24 -33.62 21.09
C SER A 82 -14.78 -34.09 20.99
N GLY A 83 -13.92 -33.26 20.41
CA GLY A 83 -12.52 -33.59 20.11
C GLY A 83 -12.27 -34.14 18.70
N TYR A 84 -13.33 -34.41 17.93
CA TYR A 84 -13.24 -34.83 16.53
C TYR A 84 -13.91 -33.82 15.59
N TYR A 85 -13.43 -33.79 14.35
CA TYR A 85 -13.90 -32.89 13.29
C TYR A 85 -14.36 -33.67 12.08
N ARG A 86 -15.41 -33.19 11.40
CA ARG A 86 -15.86 -33.77 10.13
C ARG A 86 -14.84 -33.51 9.05
N TYR A 87 -14.53 -34.52 8.25
CA TYR A 87 -13.59 -34.41 7.14
C TYR A 87 -14.13 -35.06 5.87
N LYS A 88 -14.13 -34.32 4.76
CA LYS A 88 -14.67 -34.72 3.45
C LYS A 88 -16.13 -35.20 3.47
N GLY A 89 -16.88 -34.90 4.54
CA GLY A 89 -18.30 -35.23 4.67
C GLY A 89 -18.64 -36.66 5.08
N TRP A 90 -17.67 -37.57 5.27
CA TRP A 90 -17.95 -38.99 5.51
C TRP A 90 -17.24 -39.61 6.72
N ARG A 91 -16.29 -38.91 7.36
CA ARG A 91 -15.61 -39.41 8.56
C ARG A 91 -15.25 -38.32 9.55
N CYS A 92 -14.98 -38.77 10.77
CA CYS A 92 -14.45 -37.96 11.85
C CYS A 92 -12.93 -38.14 11.96
N VAL A 93 -12.21 -37.04 12.23
CA VAL A 93 -10.76 -37.02 12.39
C VAL A 93 -10.37 -36.21 13.62
N THR A 94 -9.21 -36.50 14.20
CA THR A 94 -8.66 -35.73 15.32
C THR A 94 -8.13 -34.37 14.86
N PHE A 95 -7.88 -33.47 15.82
CA PHE A 95 -7.17 -32.21 15.56
C PHE A 95 -5.81 -32.45 14.88
N ASP A 96 -5.03 -33.38 15.41
CA ASP A 96 -3.68 -33.71 14.93
C ASP A 96 -3.70 -34.13 13.46
N PHE A 97 -4.71 -34.91 13.05
CA PHE A 97 -4.86 -35.30 11.65
C PHE A 97 -5.05 -34.08 10.73
N CYS A 98 -5.85 -33.09 11.14
CA CYS A 98 -6.06 -31.87 10.35
C CYS A 98 -4.81 -30.99 10.35
N GLN A 99 -4.12 -30.88 11.49
CA GLN A 99 -2.87 -30.13 11.63
C GLN A 99 -1.75 -30.73 10.77
N ASP A 100 -1.63 -32.04 10.70
CA ASP A 100 -0.64 -32.71 9.85
C ASP A 100 -0.88 -32.41 8.36
N LEU A 101 -2.15 -32.39 7.92
CA LEU A 101 -2.51 -32.00 6.56
C LEU A 101 -2.15 -30.54 6.29
N HIS A 102 -2.45 -29.64 7.24
CA HIS A 102 -2.09 -28.23 7.14
C HIS A 102 -0.57 -28.05 6.99
N ASN A 103 0.20 -28.70 7.85
CA ASN A 103 1.67 -28.61 7.86
C ASN A 103 2.28 -29.15 6.57
N LYS A 104 1.78 -30.29 6.05
CA LYS A 104 2.22 -30.85 4.76
C LYS A 104 1.96 -29.88 3.59
N CYS A 105 0.78 -29.26 3.56
CA CYS A 105 0.42 -28.25 2.56
C CYS A 105 1.33 -27.01 2.66
N LYS A 106 1.58 -26.54 3.88
CA LYS A 106 2.45 -25.38 4.14
C LYS A 106 3.90 -25.63 3.70
N ILE A 107 4.44 -26.82 3.97
CA ILE A 107 5.76 -27.23 3.50
C ILE A 107 5.81 -27.27 1.97
N ALA A 108 4.73 -27.75 1.33
CA ALA A 108 4.60 -27.78 -0.13
C ALA A 108 4.34 -26.39 -0.76
N ARG A 109 4.19 -25.33 0.03
CA ARG A 109 3.87 -23.95 -0.40
C ARG A 109 2.62 -23.87 -1.29
N GLN A 110 1.62 -24.70 -0.98
CA GLN A 110 0.32 -24.69 -1.66
C GLN A 110 -0.64 -23.71 -0.98
N SER A 111 -1.58 -23.14 -1.73
CA SER A 111 -2.70 -22.35 -1.21
C SER A 111 -3.85 -23.26 -0.76
N GLY A 112 -4.66 -22.80 0.19
CA GLY A 112 -5.78 -23.58 0.72
C GLY A 112 -5.33 -24.75 1.61
N CYS A 113 -4.55 -24.45 2.65
CA CYS A 113 -4.14 -25.44 3.63
C CYS A 113 -5.22 -25.64 4.70
N HIS A 114 -5.47 -26.91 5.06
CA HIS A 114 -6.60 -27.29 5.90
C HIS A 114 -6.69 -26.52 7.22
N VAL A 115 -7.90 -26.12 7.59
CA VAL A 115 -8.25 -25.33 8.77
C VAL A 115 -9.53 -25.87 9.40
N ILE A 116 -9.81 -25.43 10.62
CA ILE A 116 -10.99 -25.84 11.37
C ILE A 116 -12.04 -24.73 11.35
N HIS A 117 -13.22 -25.07 10.85
CA HIS A 117 -14.37 -24.17 10.84
C HIS A 117 -15.64 -24.94 11.17
N ASN A 118 -16.42 -24.46 12.14
CA ASN A 118 -17.71 -25.05 12.55
C ASN A 118 -17.70 -26.58 12.76
N GLY A 119 -16.65 -27.12 13.39
CA GLY A 119 -16.54 -28.56 13.66
C GLY A 119 -16.05 -29.39 12.45
N GLU A 120 -15.55 -28.74 11.40
CA GLU A 120 -15.06 -29.40 10.19
C GLU A 120 -13.61 -29.04 9.89
N CYS A 121 -12.86 -30.00 9.38
CA CYS A 121 -11.54 -29.79 8.79
C CYS A 121 -11.72 -29.52 7.29
N VAL A 122 -11.68 -28.24 6.91
CA VAL A 122 -11.93 -27.75 5.55
C VAL A 122 -10.63 -27.23 4.91
N PRO A 123 -10.52 -27.16 3.57
CA PRO A 123 -9.28 -26.73 2.92
C PRO A 123 -8.90 -25.26 3.16
N ASP A 124 -9.88 -24.36 3.33
CA ASP A 124 -9.63 -22.94 3.58
C ASP A 124 -10.78 -22.33 4.39
N CYS A 125 -10.55 -21.16 5.00
CA CYS A 125 -11.60 -20.44 5.71
C CYS A 125 -12.64 -19.92 4.71
N PRO A 126 -13.94 -19.98 5.06
CA PRO A 126 -14.98 -19.41 4.22
C PRO A 126 -14.89 -17.88 4.17
N SER A 127 -15.55 -17.27 3.19
CA SER A 127 -15.60 -15.81 3.03
C SER A 127 -16.07 -15.13 4.33
N GLY A 128 -15.32 -14.10 4.77
CA GLY A 128 -15.59 -13.40 6.04
C GLY A 128 -14.86 -13.97 7.25
N TYR A 129 -14.07 -15.03 7.08
CA TYR A 129 -13.22 -15.61 8.12
C TYR A 129 -11.74 -15.63 7.73
N THR A 130 -10.87 -15.55 8.74
CA THR A 130 -9.41 -15.71 8.61
C THR A 130 -8.92 -16.78 9.57
N MET A 131 -7.84 -17.46 9.21
CA MET A 131 -7.25 -18.51 10.03
C MET A 131 -6.44 -17.90 11.19
N ASN A 132 -6.62 -18.42 12.40
CA ASN A 132 -5.77 -18.12 13.53
C ASN A 132 -4.59 -19.12 13.59
N SER A 133 -3.38 -18.60 13.37
CA SER A 133 -2.14 -19.38 13.28
C SER A 133 -1.83 -20.25 14.49
N SER A 134 -2.37 -19.92 15.68
CA SER A 134 -2.08 -20.66 16.91
C SER A 134 -2.91 -21.92 17.09
N ASN A 135 -4.14 -21.95 16.57
CA ASN A 135 -5.09 -23.05 16.80
C ASN A 135 -5.76 -23.58 15.52
N LEU A 136 -5.38 -23.08 14.35
CA LEU A 136 -5.95 -23.44 13.04
C LEU A 136 -7.45 -23.18 12.90
N HIS A 137 -8.07 -22.45 13.82
CA HIS A 137 -9.49 -22.11 13.75
C HIS A 137 -9.73 -20.86 12.90
N CYS A 138 -10.80 -20.89 12.12
CA CYS A 138 -11.27 -19.72 11.38
C CYS A 138 -12.04 -18.77 12.31
N THR A 139 -11.55 -17.54 12.45
CA THR A 139 -12.20 -16.46 13.22
C THR A 139 -12.81 -15.42 12.29
N PRO A 140 -13.98 -14.85 12.63
CA PRO A 140 -14.64 -13.85 11.80
C PRO A 140 -13.78 -12.57 11.73
N CYS A 141 -13.70 -11.99 10.54
CA CYS A 141 -12.98 -10.75 10.31
C CYS A 141 -13.83 -9.55 10.76
N ALA A 142 -13.23 -8.53 11.36
CA ALA A 142 -13.91 -7.28 11.73
C ALA A 142 -14.23 -6.36 10.52
N GLY A 143 -13.96 -6.84 9.30
CA GLY A 143 -14.05 -6.11 8.03
C GLY A 143 -13.65 -7.03 6.87
N PRO A 144 -13.16 -6.50 5.73
CA PRO A 144 -12.60 -7.35 4.67
C PRO A 144 -11.43 -8.17 5.23
N CYS A 145 -11.46 -9.48 5.01
CA CYS A 145 -10.46 -10.38 5.58
C CYS A 145 -9.06 -10.08 5.03
N PRO A 146 -8.02 -10.16 5.87
CA PRO A 146 -6.66 -9.95 5.41
C PRO A 146 -6.29 -10.96 4.33
N LYS A 147 -5.88 -10.48 3.16
CA LYS A 147 -5.32 -11.31 2.10
C LYS A 147 -3.81 -11.16 2.15
N VAL A 148 -3.13 -12.23 2.58
CA VAL A 148 -1.68 -12.31 2.59
C VAL A 148 -1.20 -12.72 1.20
N CYS A 149 -0.27 -11.94 0.65
CA CYS A 149 0.36 -12.21 -0.64
C CYS A 149 1.85 -12.45 -0.42
N ASP A 150 2.27 -13.70 -0.60
CA ASP A 150 3.63 -14.17 -0.35
C ASP A 150 4.53 -14.01 -1.58
N PHE A 151 5.67 -13.34 -1.40
CA PHE A 151 6.67 -13.18 -2.46
C PHE A 151 8.05 -13.62 -1.95
N THR A 152 8.62 -14.66 -2.56
CA THR A 152 9.95 -15.16 -2.19
C THR A 152 11.07 -14.18 -2.56
N ASN A 153 10.89 -13.44 -3.65
CA ASN A 153 11.78 -12.38 -4.11
C ASN A 153 11.06 -11.02 -4.00
N PRO A 154 11.79 -9.89 -3.94
CA PRO A 154 11.17 -8.58 -3.97
C PRO A 154 10.24 -8.42 -5.18
N LYS A 155 8.97 -8.07 -4.94
CA LYS A 155 7.99 -7.86 -6.01
C LYS A 155 8.25 -6.50 -6.66
N MET A 156 8.73 -6.55 -7.90
CA MET A 156 8.89 -5.39 -8.76
C MET A 156 7.52 -4.93 -9.26
N VAL A 157 7.22 -3.64 -9.08
CA VAL A 157 6.04 -2.96 -9.63
C VAL A 157 6.55 -1.89 -10.58
N ASP A 158 6.71 -2.27 -11.84
CA ASP A 158 7.21 -1.43 -12.94
C ASP A 158 6.13 -1.06 -13.97
N SER A 159 4.93 -1.61 -13.81
CA SER A 159 3.78 -1.44 -14.70
C SER A 159 2.46 -1.64 -13.95
N VAL A 160 1.35 -1.22 -14.57
CA VAL A 160 -0.01 -1.46 -14.04
C VAL A 160 -0.29 -2.97 -13.95
N THR A 161 0.14 -3.76 -14.94
CA THR A 161 -0.01 -5.21 -14.93
C THR A 161 0.68 -5.85 -13.72
N ALA A 162 1.91 -5.42 -13.41
CA ALA A 162 2.63 -5.90 -12.22
C ALA A 162 1.92 -5.49 -10.91
N ALA A 163 1.28 -4.32 -10.87
CA ALA A 163 0.48 -3.87 -9.74
C ALA A 163 -0.81 -4.70 -9.57
N GLN A 164 -1.46 -5.10 -10.67
CA GLN A 164 -2.70 -5.90 -10.64
C GLN A 164 -2.53 -7.26 -9.96
N GLU A 165 -1.31 -7.84 -9.96
CA GLU A 165 -1.01 -9.05 -9.19
C GLU A 165 -1.14 -8.86 -7.68
N LEU A 166 -0.99 -7.62 -7.20
CA LEU A 166 -1.14 -7.24 -5.79
C LEU A 166 -2.58 -6.82 -5.45
N ARG A 167 -3.52 -6.91 -6.41
CA ARG A 167 -4.89 -6.46 -6.21
C ARG A 167 -5.57 -7.24 -5.08
N GLY A 168 -6.12 -6.48 -4.14
CA GLY A 168 -6.82 -7.01 -2.97
C GLY A 168 -5.90 -7.54 -1.87
N CYS A 169 -4.58 -7.53 -2.05
CA CYS A 169 -3.64 -7.86 -0.98
C CYS A 169 -3.73 -6.80 0.13
N THR A 170 -3.81 -7.24 1.38
CA THR A 170 -3.73 -6.36 2.55
C THR A 170 -2.39 -6.51 3.27
N VAL A 171 -1.79 -7.70 3.24
CA VAL A 171 -0.47 -7.95 3.80
C VAL A 171 0.43 -8.47 2.70
N VAL A 172 1.56 -7.80 2.48
CA VAL A 172 2.61 -8.28 1.58
C VAL A 172 3.69 -8.95 2.42
N ASN A 173 3.74 -10.29 2.33
CA ASN A 173 4.81 -11.05 2.96
C ASN A 173 6.01 -11.12 2.02
N GLY A 174 6.84 -10.09 2.08
CA GLY A 174 7.96 -9.86 1.18
C GLY A 174 8.32 -8.38 1.13
N SER A 175 9.07 -7.99 0.09
CA SER A 175 9.47 -6.59 -0.14
C SER A 175 8.89 -6.07 -1.45
N LEU A 176 8.62 -4.77 -1.53
CA LEU A 176 8.11 -4.12 -2.73
C LEU A 176 9.15 -3.19 -3.32
N VAL A 177 9.27 -3.21 -4.66
CA VAL A 177 10.14 -2.28 -5.40
C VAL A 177 9.33 -1.59 -6.50
N ILE A 178 9.01 -0.32 -6.28
CA ILE A 178 8.29 0.53 -7.22
C ILE A 178 9.29 1.19 -8.18
N ASN A 179 9.05 1.03 -9.49
CA ASN A 179 9.93 1.52 -10.56
C ASN A 179 9.11 1.94 -11.79
N ILE A 180 8.27 2.98 -11.65
CA ILE A 180 7.34 3.41 -12.69
C ILE A 180 7.90 4.60 -13.48
N ARG A 181 8.41 4.33 -14.69
CA ARG A 181 9.04 5.36 -15.53
C ARG A 181 8.06 6.26 -16.27
N GLY A 182 6.87 5.78 -16.59
CA GLY A 182 5.90 6.51 -17.42
C GLY A 182 4.58 5.75 -17.58
N GLY A 183 3.52 6.47 -17.96
CA GLY A 183 2.18 5.93 -18.16
C GLY A 183 1.09 6.99 -17.90
N CYS A 184 -0.12 6.77 -18.40
CA CYS A 184 -1.27 7.64 -18.15
C CYS A 184 -2.05 7.13 -16.92
N ASN A 185 -2.60 8.04 -16.12
CA ASN A 185 -3.46 7.73 -14.97
C ASN A 185 -2.88 6.73 -13.94
N ILE A 186 -1.55 6.67 -13.82
CA ILE A 186 -0.85 5.71 -12.96
C ILE A 186 -1.31 5.80 -11.51
N ALA A 187 -1.56 7.00 -10.99
CA ALA A 187 -1.95 7.17 -9.59
C ALA A 187 -3.26 6.42 -9.26
N ALA A 188 -4.28 6.54 -10.11
CA ALA A 188 -5.57 5.87 -9.92
C ALA A 188 -5.46 4.35 -10.07
N GLU A 189 -4.69 3.88 -11.05
CA GLU A 189 -4.43 2.45 -11.25
C GLU A 189 -3.65 1.85 -10.07
N LEU A 190 -2.60 2.54 -9.61
CA LEU A 190 -1.85 2.08 -8.43
C LEU A 190 -2.71 2.12 -7.18
N GLU A 191 -3.58 3.12 -6.98
CA GLU A 191 -4.47 3.16 -5.83
C GLU A 191 -5.49 2.02 -5.85
N SER A 192 -6.07 1.72 -7.02
CA SER A 192 -7.02 0.60 -7.16
C SER A 192 -6.38 -0.77 -6.90
N ASN A 193 -5.07 -0.91 -7.10
CA ASN A 193 -4.38 -2.19 -6.99
C ASN A 193 -3.61 -2.33 -5.66
N LEU A 194 -2.98 -1.25 -5.18
CA LEU A 194 -2.12 -1.23 -4.01
C LEU A 194 -2.73 -0.52 -2.79
N GLY A 195 -3.84 0.19 -2.95
CA GLY A 195 -4.43 1.03 -1.90
C GLY A 195 -5.02 0.28 -0.71
N LEU A 196 -5.24 -1.03 -0.85
CA LEU A 196 -5.67 -1.91 0.24
C LEU A 196 -4.53 -2.49 1.06
N ILE A 197 -3.28 -2.35 0.61
CA ILE A 197 -2.11 -2.84 1.35
C ILE A 197 -1.98 -2.04 2.65
N GLU A 198 -1.98 -2.76 3.75
CA GLU A 198 -1.92 -2.26 5.12
C GLU A 198 -0.53 -2.52 5.73
N GLU A 199 0.10 -3.63 5.35
CA GLU A 199 1.37 -4.08 5.92
C GLU A 199 2.33 -4.64 4.87
N ILE A 200 3.62 -4.28 5.02
CA ILE A 200 4.74 -4.90 4.27
C ILE A 200 5.71 -5.51 5.30
N THR A 201 5.99 -6.81 5.18
CA THR A 201 6.88 -7.50 6.14
C THR A 201 8.36 -7.20 5.91
N GLY A 202 8.76 -6.96 4.66
CA GLY A 202 10.13 -6.58 4.25
C GLY A 202 10.34 -5.08 4.19
N TYR A 203 10.90 -4.60 3.07
CA TYR A 203 11.15 -3.18 2.82
C TYR A 203 10.32 -2.64 1.64
N LEU A 204 10.19 -1.31 1.58
CA LEU A 204 9.60 -0.59 0.46
C LEU A 204 10.66 0.27 -0.24
N LYS A 205 10.90 -0.02 -1.52
CA LYS A 205 11.87 0.71 -2.35
C LYS A 205 11.15 1.41 -3.49
N ILE A 206 11.40 2.70 -3.67
CA ILE A 206 10.85 3.53 -4.74
C ILE A 206 12.02 4.14 -5.48
N ARG A 207 12.26 3.67 -6.71
CA ARG A 207 13.41 4.11 -7.51
C ARG A 207 12.99 4.50 -8.91
N ARG A 208 13.64 5.52 -9.48
CA ARG A 208 13.47 5.90 -10.91
C ARG A 208 12.00 6.02 -11.33
N SER A 209 11.14 6.42 -10.39
CA SER A 209 9.70 6.44 -10.58
C SER A 209 9.24 7.82 -11.03
N TYR A 210 9.62 8.20 -12.26
CA TYR A 210 9.45 9.55 -12.79
C TYR A 210 7.98 9.97 -12.99
N ALA A 211 7.04 9.02 -13.04
CA ALA A 211 5.62 9.32 -13.14
C ALA A 211 4.96 9.61 -11.79
N LEU A 212 5.62 9.32 -10.66
CA LEU A 212 5.03 9.47 -9.33
C LEU A 212 5.26 10.88 -8.79
N VAL A 213 4.15 11.52 -8.38
CA VAL A 213 4.16 12.81 -7.70
C VAL A 213 3.91 12.64 -6.19
N SER A 214 3.21 11.58 -5.80
CA SER A 214 2.91 11.22 -4.40
C SER A 214 2.87 9.70 -4.19
N LEU A 215 3.01 9.26 -2.93
CA LEU A 215 2.79 7.88 -2.49
C LEU A 215 1.40 7.65 -1.90
N SER A 216 0.49 8.62 -2.04
CA SER A 216 -0.89 8.56 -1.52
C SER A 216 -1.69 7.34 -1.99
N PHE A 217 -1.30 6.72 -3.10
CA PHE A 217 -1.90 5.47 -3.58
C PHE A 217 -1.71 4.30 -2.60
N PHE A 218 -0.69 4.33 -1.74
CA PHE A 218 -0.60 3.47 -0.55
C PHE A 218 -1.49 4.01 0.56
N ARG A 219 -2.79 4.00 0.32
CA ARG A 219 -3.78 4.69 1.16
C ARG A 219 -3.87 4.13 2.58
N LYS A 220 -3.78 2.80 2.72
CA LYS A 220 -3.95 2.09 4.00
C LYS A 220 -2.65 1.59 4.64
N LEU A 221 -1.52 1.75 3.95
CA LEU A 221 -0.24 1.23 4.42
C LEU A 221 0.14 1.95 5.71
N HIS A 222 0.19 1.24 6.82
CA HIS A 222 0.50 1.84 8.11
C HIS A 222 1.63 1.11 8.84
N LEU A 223 2.09 -0.03 8.33
CA LEU A 223 3.18 -0.79 8.94
C LEU A 223 4.17 -1.32 7.89
N ILE A 224 5.46 -1.01 8.09
CA ILE A 224 6.58 -1.68 7.44
C ILE A 224 7.41 -2.35 8.53
N ARG A 225 7.44 -3.69 8.53
CA ARG A 225 8.11 -4.43 9.62
C ARG A 225 9.62 -4.43 9.49
N GLY A 226 10.17 -4.47 8.27
CA GLY A 226 11.62 -4.52 8.06
C GLY A 226 12.27 -5.85 8.47
N HIS A 227 11.56 -6.98 8.44
CA HIS A 227 12.16 -8.32 8.67
C HIS A 227 13.24 -8.64 7.62
N THR A 228 13.07 -8.10 6.42
CA THR A 228 14.07 -8.06 5.36
C THR A 228 14.37 -6.61 5.06
N LEU A 229 15.65 -6.26 4.97
CA LEU A 229 16.12 -4.91 4.71
C LEU A 229 16.88 -4.88 3.37
N GLU A 230 16.80 -3.75 2.68
CA GLU A 230 17.66 -3.47 1.54
C GLU A 230 19.11 -3.27 2.02
N ALA A 231 20.09 -3.48 1.13
CA ALA A 231 21.51 -3.32 1.43
C ALA A 231 21.79 -1.96 2.11
N GLY A 232 22.45 -1.99 3.28
CA GLY A 232 22.61 -0.82 4.15
C GLY A 232 21.56 -0.68 5.25
N ASN A 233 20.79 -1.74 5.52
CA ASN A 233 19.78 -1.82 6.60
C ASN A 233 18.60 -0.87 6.42
N TYR A 234 18.17 -0.63 5.17
CA TYR A 234 17.03 0.24 4.88
C TYR A 234 15.72 -0.52 4.81
N SER A 235 14.71 -0.05 5.52
CA SER A 235 13.33 -0.54 5.43
C SER A 235 12.47 0.34 4.50
N PHE A 236 12.90 1.57 4.27
CA PHE A 236 12.32 2.45 3.26
C PHE A 236 13.44 3.12 2.45
N TYR A 237 13.34 3.04 1.11
CA TYR A 237 14.40 3.49 0.21
C TYR A 237 13.83 4.28 -0.96
N ALA A 238 14.10 5.57 -1.05
CA ALA A 238 13.66 6.46 -2.13
C ALA A 238 14.86 7.07 -2.88
N LEU A 239 15.02 6.71 -4.16
CA LEU A 239 16.14 7.13 -4.98
C LEU A 239 15.72 7.57 -6.40
N ASP A 240 16.21 8.72 -6.85
CA ASP A 240 16.06 9.18 -8.23
C ASP A 240 14.58 9.28 -8.67
N ASN A 241 13.76 9.99 -7.89
CA ASN A 241 12.35 10.22 -8.22
C ASN A 241 12.14 11.69 -8.60
N GLN A 242 12.31 11.97 -9.90
CA GLN A 242 12.36 13.32 -10.47
C GLN A 242 11.12 14.20 -10.24
N ASN A 243 9.95 13.58 -10.04
CA ASN A 243 8.68 14.30 -9.89
C ASN A 243 7.99 14.10 -8.54
N LEU A 244 8.58 13.32 -7.63
CA LEU A 244 8.00 13.07 -6.32
C LEU A 244 8.05 14.36 -5.49
N ARG A 245 6.88 14.83 -5.04
CA ARG A 245 6.72 16.09 -4.28
C ARG A 245 6.29 15.87 -2.85
N GLN A 246 5.51 14.83 -2.62
CA GLN A 246 4.89 14.53 -1.35
C GLN A 246 4.96 13.03 -1.11
N LEU A 247 5.09 12.60 0.15
CA LEU A 247 4.98 11.19 0.49
C LEU A 247 3.51 10.83 0.71
N TRP A 248 2.94 11.28 1.84
CA TRP A 248 1.53 11.16 2.17
C TRP A 248 0.96 12.49 2.67
N ASP A 249 -0.37 12.59 2.74
CA ASP A 249 -1.02 13.62 3.56
C ASP A 249 -0.94 13.19 5.02
N TRP A 250 0.13 13.61 5.70
CA TRP A 250 0.40 13.29 7.11
C TRP A 250 -0.68 13.76 8.09
N SER A 251 -1.59 14.66 7.68
CA SER A 251 -2.73 15.03 8.51
C SER A 251 -3.80 13.92 8.61
N LYS A 252 -3.78 12.97 7.67
CA LYS A 252 -4.77 11.88 7.53
C LYS A 252 -4.14 10.50 7.52
N HIS A 253 -2.82 10.41 7.54
CA HIS A 253 -2.09 9.18 7.34
C HIS A 253 -1.06 8.97 8.45
N ASN A 254 -0.94 7.73 8.89
CA ASN A 254 0.05 7.31 9.87
C ASN A 254 0.81 6.11 9.31
N LEU A 255 2.10 6.05 9.61
CA LEU A 255 2.99 4.98 9.20
C LEU A 255 3.86 4.63 10.39
N THR A 256 4.16 3.36 10.60
CA THR A 256 5.14 2.88 11.58
C THR A 256 6.15 2.01 10.87
N ILE A 257 7.44 2.28 11.11
CA ILE A 257 8.54 1.47 10.61
C ILE A 257 9.20 0.78 11.80
N ALA A 258 8.97 -0.52 11.94
CA ALA A 258 9.35 -1.25 13.15
C ALA A 258 10.88 -1.30 13.31
N GLN A 259 11.62 -1.61 12.24
CA GLN A 259 13.09 -1.57 12.23
C GLN A 259 13.64 -1.13 10.87
N GLY A 260 14.95 -0.86 10.82
CA GLY A 260 15.64 -0.35 9.65
C GLY A 260 15.68 1.18 9.57
N LYS A 261 16.45 1.67 8.58
CA LYS A 261 16.71 3.08 8.31
C LYS A 261 15.89 3.59 7.11
N LEU A 262 15.85 4.90 6.96
CA LEU A 262 15.34 5.58 5.76
C LEU A 262 16.51 5.94 4.84
N PHE A 263 16.29 5.92 3.53
CA PHE A 263 17.26 6.41 2.55
C PHE A 263 16.57 7.35 1.55
N PHE A 264 17.09 8.56 1.36
CA PHE A 264 16.53 9.56 0.45
C PHE A 264 17.64 10.27 -0.32
N HIS A 265 17.73 10.03 -1.63
CA HIS A 265 18.67 10.73 -2.52
C HIS A 265 18.05 11.02 -3.87
N TYR A 266 18.42 12.16 -4.47
CA TYR A 266 18.00 12.56 -5.81
C TYR A 266 16.45 12.58 -5.96
N ASN A 267 15.77 13.21 -5.00
CA ASN A 267 14.34 13.48 -5.06
C ASN A 267 14.13 15.01 -5.15
N PRO A 268 14.42 15.63 -6.31
CA PRO A 268 14.65 17.07 -6.37
C PRO A 268 13.41 17.92 -6.08
N LYS A 269 12.21 17.35 -6.22
CA LYS A 269 10.96 18.05 -5.91
C LYS A 269 10.36 17.69 -4.55
N LEU A 270 11.01 16.80 -3.80
CA LEU A 270 10.56 16.35 -2.47
C LEU A 270 11.28 17.15 -1.38
N CYS A 271 10.53 17.98 -0.68
CA CYS A 271 11.11 18.83 0.38
C CYS A 271 11.62 18.01 1.57
N LEU A 272 12.75 18.43 2.14
CA LEU A 272 13.30 17.86 3.37
C LEU A 272 12.30 17.89 4.53
N SER A 273 11.43 18.90 4.58
CA SER A 273 10.36 19.00 5.59
C SER A 273 9.40 17.80 5.56
N GLU A 274 9.09 17.26 4.37
CA GLU A 274 8.27 16.05 4.23
C GLU A 274 8.99 14.79 4.71
N ILE A 275 10.31 14.71 4.48
CA ILE A 275 11.15 13.60 4.94
C ILE A 275 11.29 13.63 6.46
N HIS A 276 11.56 14.81 7.06
CA HIS A 276 11.67 14.96 8.51
C HIS A 276 10.33 14.68 9.22
N LYS A 277 9.19 15.07 8.62
CA LYS A 277 7.87 14.68 9.12
C LYS A 277 7.69 13.15 9.11
N MET A 278 8.13 12.49 8.04
CA MET A 278 8.11 11.03 7.97
C MET A 278 8.96 10.41 9.08
N GLU A 279 10.16 10.92 9.36
CA GLU A 279 11.00 10.41 10.46
C GLU A 279 10.33 10.52 11.83
N ASP A 280 9.68 11.66 12.09
CA ASP A 280 8.95 11.92 13.33
C ASP A 280 7.74 10.96 13.46
N ILE A 281 6.93 10.80 12.40
CA ILE A 281 5.69 9.98 12.42
C ILE A 281 6.00 8.48 12.42
N SER A 282 6.97 8.04 11.62
CA SER A 282 7.31 6.62 11.47
C SER A 282 8.06 6.00 12.65
N GLY A 283 8.45 6.84 13.63
CA GLY A 283 9.22 6.42 14.79
C GLY A 283 10.69 6.11 14.45
N THR A 284 11.18 6.54 13.28
CA THR A 284 12.54 6.25 12.83
C THR A 284 13.55 7.32 13.18
N LYS A 285 13.14 8.43 13.79
CA LYS A 285 14.04 9.53 14.15
C LYS A 285 15.26 9.04 14.94
N GLY A 286 16.45 9.44 14.49
CA GLY A 286 17.72 9.10 15.14
C GLY A 286 18.28 7.72 14.78
N ARG A 287 17.68 7.01 13.82
CA ARG A 287 18.18 5.73 13.29
C ARG A 287 19.12 5.91 12.09
N GLN A 288 19.08 7.07 11.45
CA GLN A 288 19.73 7.42 10.19
C GLN A 288 21.19 7.82 10.43
N GLU A 289 22.05 7.49 9.47
CA GLU A 289 23.40 8.05 9.39
C GLU A 289 23.40 9.39 8.63
N LYS A 290 24.46 10.18 8.83
CA LYS A 290 24.59 11.55 8.26
C LYS A 290 24.38 11.63 6.74
N ASN A 291 24.66 10.55 6.01
CA ASN A 291 24.58 10.52 4.55
C ASN A 291 23.35 9.77 4.03
N ASP A 292 22.46 9.28 4.90
CA ASP A 292 21.29 8.50 4.47
C ASP A 292 20.23 9.40 3.81
N ILE A 293 20.18 10.68 4.22
CA ILE A 293 19.31 11.71 3.66
C ILE A 293 20.18 12.77 2.98
N GLY A 294 20.11 12.86 1.65
CA GLY A 294 20.87 13.81 0.85
C GLY A 294 20.37 15.25 1.00
N LEU A 295 21.07 16.08 1.78
CA LEU A 295 20.71 17.50 1.99
C LEU A 295 20.77 18.38 0.74
N LYS A 296 21.55 17.97 -0.27
CA LYS A 296 21.75 18.73 -1.52
C LYS A 296 20.99 18.16 -2.72
N THR A 297 20.38 16.99 -2.57
CA THR A 297 19.74 16.26 -3.68
C THR A 297 18.25 16.01 -3.46
N ASN A 298 17.72 16.46 -2.33
CA ASN A 298 16.29 16.43 -2.04
C ASN A 298 15.78 17.88 -1.91
N GLY A 299 14.73 18.20 -2.66
CA GLY A 299 14.10 19.53 -2.63
C GLY A 299 14.85 20.63 -3.37
N ASP A 300 15.91 20.33 -4.14
CA ASP A 300 16.71 21.32 -4.89
C ASP A 300 15.96 21.96 -6.09
N GLN A 301 14.83 21.39 -6.50
CA GLN A 301 13.94 21.90 -7.55
C GLN A 301 12.49 22.12 -7.07
N ALA A 302 12.29 22.27 -5.75
CA ALA A 302 10.99 22.62 -5.18
C ALA A 302 11.10 23.86 -4.28
N SER A 303 10.01 24.61 -4.23
CA SER A 303 9.85 25.74 -3.30
C SER A 303 9.44 25.18 -1.94
N CYS A 304 10.44 24.92 -1.09
CA CYS A 304 10.28 24.24 0.20
C CYS A 304 10.17 25.19 1.39
N GLU A 305 10.28 26.50 1.14
CA GLU A 305 10.17 27.55 2.15
C GLU A 305 8.80 27.51 2.82
N ASN A 306 8.77 27.58 4.16
CA ASN A 306 7.55 27.44 4.97
C ASN A 306 7.02 28.78 5.48
N GLU A 307 7.84 29.83 5.45
CA GLU A 307 7.46 31.18 5.87
C GLU A 307 7.29 32.12 4.67
N VAL A 308 6.38 33.09 4.81
CA VAL A 308 6.07 34.05 3.74
C VAL A 308 6.75 35.38 4.01
N LEU A 309 7.58 35.84 3.07
CA LEU A 309 8.15 37.19 3.07
C LEU A 309 7.16 38.19 2.48
N LYS A 310 7.05 39.37 3.10
CA LYS A 310 6.19 40.46 2.61
C LYS A 310 7.02 41.66 2.19
N PHE A 311 6.65 42.25 1.05
CA PHE A 311 7.18 43.54 0.64
C PHE A 311 6.61 44.65 1.53
N SER A 312 7.49 45.48 2.08
CA SER A 312 7.14 46.59 2.99
C SER A 312 7.13 47.95 2.28
N TYR A 313 7.92 48.09 1.21
CA TYR A 313 8.00 49.34 0.45
C TYR A 313 8.35 49.08 -1.01
N ILE A 314 7.58 49.67 -1.92
CA ILE A 314 7.80 49.60 -3.36
C ILE A 314 7.72 51.02 -3.92
N LYS A 315 8.73 51.45 -4.67
CA LYS A 315 8.71 52.73 -5.41
C LYS A 315 9.21 52.55 -6.83
N THR A 316 8.43 53.00 -7.79
CA THR A 316 8.71 52.88 -9.22
C THR A 316 9.17 54.21 -9.83
N TYR A 317 10.05 54.11 -10.80
CA TYR A 317 10.48 55.16 -11.73
C TYR A 317 10.39 54.63 -13.16
N SER A 318 10.80 55.41 -14.16
CA SER A 318 10.82 54.94 -15.55
C SER A 318 11.87 53.85 -15.81
N ASP A 319 13.03 53.94 -15.17
CA ASP A 319 14.16 53.02 -15.39
C ASP A 319 14.60 52.24 -14.14
N LYS A 320 13.89 52.42 -13.01
CA LYS A 320 14.28 51.93 -11.69
C LYS A 320 13.09 51.46 -10.88
N ILE A 321 13.31 50.45 -10.03
CA ILE A 321 12.36 50.02 -9.00
C ILE A 321 13.12 49.86 -7.68
N VAL A 322 12.64 50.52 -6.63
CA VAL A 322 13.13 50.34 -5.25
C VAL A 322 12.19 49.36 -4.54
N LEU A 323 12.77 48.31 -3.97
CA LEU A 323 12.06 47.29 -3.20
C LEU A 323 12.63 47.22 -1.79
N LYS A 324 11.75 47.09 -0.79
CA LYS A 324 12.11 46.64 0.55
C LYS A 324 11.11 45.60 1.02
N TRP A 325 11.57 44.67 1.83
CA TRP A 325 10.75 43.61 2.43
C TRP A 325 10.97 43.53 3.94
N GLU A 326 10.08 42.82 4.61
CA GLU A 326 10.20 42.54 6.04
C GLU A 326 11.50 41.74 6.30
N PRO A 327 12.26 42.07 7.35
CA PRO A 327 13.46 41.31 7.69
C PRO A 327 13.08 39.90 8.16
N TYR A 328 13.82 38.91 7.69
CA TYR A 328 13.71 37.52 8.15
C TYR A 328 14.95 37.16 8.96
N TRP A 329 14.73 36.48 10.08
CA TRP A 329 15.79 35.94 10.91
C TRP A 329 15.39 34.55 11.39
N PRO A 330 16.10 33.49 10.95
CA PRO A 330 15.87 32.16 11.50
C PRO A 330 16.29 32.08 12.96
N GLN A 331 15.92 30.99 13.64
CA GLN A 331 16.21 30.79 15.06
C GLN A 331 17.71 31.00 15.39
N ASP A 332 18.60 30.49 14.56
CA ASP A 332 20.01 30.89 14.55
C ASP A 332 20.30 31.76 13.34
N TYR A 333 20.55 33.05 13.57
CA TYR A 333 20.80 34.04 12.53
C TYR A 333 21.99 33.69 11.61
N ARG A 334 22.94 32.86 12.07
CA ARG A 334 24.09 32.40 11.27
C ARG A 334 23.68 31.51 10.12
N ASP A 335 22.48 30.91 10.21
CA ASP A 335 21.96 30.05 9.18
C ASP A 335 21.39 30.86 7.99
N LEU A 336 21.21 32.18 8.13
CA LEU A 336 20.82 33.07 7.04
C LEU A 336 22.07 33.59 6.32
N LEU A 337 22.28 33.12 5.09
CA LEU A 337 23.36 33.61 4.22
C LEU A 337 22.97 34.91 3.51
N GLY A 338 21.69 35.11 3.22
CA GLY A 338 21.17 36.32 2.58
C GLY A 338 19.81 36.12 1.94
N PHE A 339 19.50 36.95 0.95
CA PHE A 339 18.29 36.89 0.14
C PHE A 339 18.65 36.79 -1.34
N MET A 340 17.81 36.13 -2.11
CA MET A 340 17.88 36.09 -3.56
C MET A 340 16.64 36.82 -4.11
N LEU A 341 16.86 37.92 -4.81
CA LEU A 341 15.83 38.68 -5.51
C LEU A 341 15.77 38.22 -6.96
N PHE A 342 14.60 37.78 -7.39
CA PHE A 342 14.33 37.31 -8.74
C PHE A 342 13.47 38.33 -9.47
N TYR A 343 13.84 38.69 -10.69
CA TYR A 343 13.00 39.52 -11.56
C TYR A 343 13.12 39.14 -13.04
N LYS A 344 12.02 39.32 -13.80
CA LYS A 344 11.98 39.17 -15.26
C LYS A 344 10.91 40.07 -15.88
N GLU A 345 11.09 40.42 -17.15
CA GLU A 345 10.01 41.05 -17.94
C GLU A 345 8.84 40.05 -18.07
N ALA A 346 7.63 40.51 -17.80
CA ALA A 346 6.44 39.67 -17.76
C ALA A 346 5.24 40.43 -18.34
N PRO A 347 5.00 40.36 -19.66
CA PRO A 347 3.86 41.03 -20.29
C PRO A 347 2.50 40.57 -19.75
N PHE A 348 2.43 39.31 -19.28
CA PHE A 348 1.24 38.69 -18.70
C PHE A 348 1.51 38.23 -17.26
N GLN A 349 0.44 38.16 -16.45
CA GLN A 349 0.52 37.74 -15.05
C GLN A 349 0.35 36.23 -14.84
N ASN A 350 0.99 35.42 -15.69
CA ASN A 350 0.93 33.96 -15.67
C ASN A 350 2.33 33.32 -15.47
N VAL A 351 3.27 34.10 -14.93
CA VAL A 351 4.65 33.66 -14.69
C VAL A 351 4.70 32.67 -13.54
N THR A 352 5.53 31.63 -13.69
CA THR A 352 5.79 30.66 -12.62
C THR A 352 7.23 30.76 -12.10
N GLU A 353 7.45 30.33 -10.86
CA GLU A 353 8.76 30.30 -10.23
C GLU A 353 9.77 29.42 -10.99
N PHE A 354 9.27 28.46 -11.77
CA PHE A 354 10.09 27.48 -12.50
C PHE A 354 10.41 27.91 -13.94
N ASP A 355 9.94 29.08 -14.38
CA ASP A 355 10.21 29.58 -15.72
C ASP A 355 11.72 29.78 -15.95
N GLY A 356 12.27 29.15 -16.98
CA GLY A 356 13.68 29.36 -17.39
C GLY A 356 14.71 28.59 -16.56
N GLN A 357 14.32 27.47 -15.95
CA GLN A 357 15.24 26.51 -15.32
C GLN A 357 16.21 25.83 -16.32
N ASP A 358 15.96 25.94 -17.63
CA ASP A 358 16.89 25.55 -18.70
C ASP A 358 17.95 26.64 -18.91
N VAL A 359 19.20 26.28 -18.59
CA VAL A 359 20.36 27.12 -18.25
C VAL A 359 20.85 28.11 -19.34
N CYS A 360 20.16 28.31 -20.47
CA CYS A 360 20.60 29.21 -21.54
C CYS A 360 19.46 29.95 -22.29
N GLY A 361 18.28 30.14 -21.69
CA GLY A 361 17.16 30.82 -22.34
C GLY A 361 17.10 32.34 -22.08
N SER A 362 16.68 33.13 -23.08
CA SER A 362 16.38 34.57 -22.96
C SER A 362 15.14 34.89 -22.10
N ASN A 363 14.51 33.87 -21.50
CA ASN A 363 13.25 33.96 -20.75
C ASN A 363 13.42 33.53 -19.28
N SER A 364 14.68 33.51 -18.79
CA SER A 364 15.05 33.12 -17.44
C SER A 364 14.94 34.26 -16.44
N TRP A 365 14.80 33.90 -15.16
CA TRP A 365 14.85 34.87 -14.07
C TRP A 365 16.23 35.48 -13.95
N THR A 366 16.29 36.81 -13.86
CA THR A 366 17.51 37.50 -13.41
C THR A 366 17.56 37.44 -11.89
N VAL A 367 18.68 36.97 -11.34
CA VAL A 367 18.88 36.73 -9.91
C VAL A 367 19.88 37.72 -9.35
N VAL A 368 19.57 38.30 -8.19
CA VAL A 368 20.45 39.19 -7.44
C VAL A 368 20.55 38.71 -6.00
N ASP A 369 21.77 38.43 -5.56
CA ASP A 369 22.06 38.10 -4.16
C ASP A 369 22.15 39.38 -3.33
N VAL A 370 21.46 39.41 -2.20
CA VAL A 370 21.35 40.54 -1.28
C VAL A 370 21.77 40.10 0.10
N ASP A 371 22.82 40.71 0.64
CA ASP A 371 23.33 40.42 1.98
C ASP A 371 22.27 40.72 3.06
N PRO A 372 22.25 39.94 4.17
CA PRO A 372 21.35 40.20 5.27
C PRO A 372 21.69 41.54 5.94
N PRO A 373 20.68 42.29 6.44
CA PRO A 373 20.94 43.55 7.12
C PRO A 373 21.73 43.32 8.42
N PRO A 374 22.57 44.27 8.86
CA PRO A 374 23.26 44.15 10.13
C PRO A 374 22.26 44.01 11.28
N ARG A 375 22.52 43.07 12.20
CA ARG A 375 21.65 42.82 13.35
C ARG A 375 21.68 44.01 14.32
N SER A 376 20.51 44.43 14.80
CA SER A 376 20.39 45.43 15.86
C SER A 376 20.88 44.86 17.20
N GLY A 377 22.12 45.16 17.57
CA GLY A 377 22.73 44.81 18.86
C GLY A 377 22.79 45.94 19.90
N HIS A 378 22.32 47.15 19.56
CA HIS A 378 22.39 48.33 20.43
C HIS A 378 21.02 49.03 20.58
N PRO A 379 20.68 49.59 21.76
CA PRO A 379 19.46 50.37 21.94
C PRO A 379 19.53 51.62 21.06
N GLY A 380 18.57 51.79 20.14
CA GLY A 380 18.44 52.98 19.28
C GLY A 380 18.62 52.75 17.78
N TRP A 381 19.02 51.55 17.32
CA TRP A 381 19.04 51.23 15.89
C TRP A 381 17.68 50.69 15.42
N LEU A 382 16.98 51.47 14.59
CA LEU A 382 15.73 51.08 13.93
C LEU A 382 15.93 49.81 13.10
N LEU A 383 14.94 48.93 13.13
CA LEU A 383 14.87 47.70 12.33
C LEU A 383 15.02 48.05 10.84
N ARG A 384 16.21 47.83 10.28
CA ARG A 384 16.51 48.14 8.89
C ARG A 384 15.92 47.06 8.00
N HIS A 385 14.91 47.45 7.22
CA HIS A 385 14.29 46.57 6.25
C HIS A 385 15.30 46.28 5.12
N PRO A 386 15.57 45.01 4.80
CA PRO A 386 16.35 44.65 3.62
C PRO A 386 15.66 45.17 2.35
N GLY A 387 16.46 45.46 1.34
CA GLY A 387 15.94 46.01 0.10
C GLY A 387 17.00 46.16 -0.97
N TRP A 388 16.54 46.38 -2.20
CA TRP A 388 17.38 46.50 -3.37
C TRP A 388 16.84 47.55 -4.34
N LEU A 389 17.73 48.11 -5.15
CA LEU A 389 17.39 49.04 -6.23
C LEU A 389 17.70 48.38 -7.57
N LEU A 390 16.64 47.96 -8.28
CA LEU A 390 16.73 47.54 -9.67
C LEU A 390 16.95 48.77 -10.55
N ARG A 391 17.89 48.67 -11.50
CA ARG A 391 18.31 49.74 -12.41
C ARG A 391 18.28 49.24 -13.85
N ASN A 392 18.31 50.17 -14.80
CA ASN A 392 18.34 49.90 -16.25
C ASN A 392 17.13 49.08 -16.74
N LEU A 393 15.96 49.34 -16.13
CA LEU A 393 14.70 48.73 -16.55
C LEU A 393 14.12 49.50 -17.74
N LYS A 394 13.33 48.82 -18.58
CA LYS A 394 12.61 49.48 -19.66
C LYS A 394 11.47 50.32 -19.09
N PRO A 395 11.25 51.55 -19.59
CA PRO A 395 10.06 52.33 -19.27
C PRO A 395 8.79 51.62 -19.70
N TRP A 396 7.69 51.90 -19.01
CA TRP A 396 6.37 51.33 -19.29
C TRP A 396 6.36 49.81 -19.53
N THR A 397 7.11 49.07 -18.71
CA THR A 397 7.26 47.62 -18.84
C THR A 397 6.88 46.93 -17.54
N GLN A 398 6.12 45.84 -17.62
CA GLN A 398 5.73 45.02 -16.47
C GLN A 398 6.83 44.02 -16.14
N TYR A 399 7.20 43.96 -14.86
CA TYR A 399 8.16 43.00 -14.32
C TYR A 399 7.48 42.10 -13.28
N ALA A 400 7.73 40.80 -13.37
CA ALA A 400 7.43 39.85 -12.30
C ALA A 400 8.62 39.81 -11.33
N ILE A 401 8.38 39.89 -10.02
CA ILE A 401 9.41 40.02 -9.00
C ILE A 401 9.04 39.18 -7.77
N PHE A 402 10.00 38.45 -7.21
CA PHE A 402 9.86 37.81 -5.88
C PHE A 402 11.20 37.69 -5.17
N VAL A 403 11.18 37.43 -3.86
CA VAL A 403 12.37 37.25 -3.03
C VAL A 403 12.31 35.92 -2.30
N LYS A 404 13.45 35.23 -2.18
CA LYS A 404 13.60 34.07 -1.30
C LYS A 404 14.80 34.22 -0.38
N THR A 405 14.81 33.56 0.76
CA THR A 405 15.99 33.49 1.62
C THR A 405 17.01 32.45 1.14
N LEU A 406 18.29 32.75 1.27
CA LEU A 406 19.36 31.77 1.15
C LEU A 406 19.78 31.32 2.56
N VAL A 407 19.55 30.04 2.89
CA VAL A 407 19.83 29.48 4.21
C VAL A 407 20.81 28.30 4.14
N THR A 408 21.62 28.12 5.19
CA THR A 408 22.39 26.88 5.37
C THR A 408 21.49 25.81 5.98
N TYR A 409 21.36 24.67 5.31
CA TYR A 409 20.70 23.51 5.88
C TYR A 409 21.58 22.86 6.96
N SER A 410 21.01 22.70 8.16
CA SER A 410 21.54 21.84 9.22
C SER A 410 20.45 20.90 9.71
N ASP A 411 20.79 19.62 9.89
CA ASP A 411 19.86 18.55 10.30
C ASP A 411 19.11 18.88 11.60
N GLU A 412 19.74 19.61 12.51
CA GLU A 412 19.19 19.85 13.85
C GLU A 412 18.13 20.95 13.90
N ARG A 413 18.16 21.92 12.98
CA ARG A 413 17.44 23.20 13.16
C ARG A 413 16.21 23.37 12.29
N LYS A 414 15.97 22.46 11.33
CA LYS A 414 14.77 22.45 10.46
C LYS A 414 14.43 23.84 9.88
N ASN A 415 15.43 24.61 9.48
CA ASN A 415 15.25 25.92 8.87
C ASN A 415 15.07 25.75 7.36
N TYR A 416 13.86 25.97 6.85
CA TYR A 416 13.52 25.82 5.43
C TYR A 416 13.51 27.15 4.68
N GLY A 417 13.75 28.26 5.37
CA GLY A 417 13.74 29.59 4.78
C GLY A 417 12.35 30.17 4.55
N ALA A 418 12.33 31.37 3.97
CA ALA A 418 11.13 32.13 3.66
C ALA A 418 11.12 32.61 2.21
N LYS A 419 9.91 32.79 1.65
CA LYS A 419 9.71 33.20 0.25
C LYS A 419 8.55 34.19 0.13
N SER A 420 8.66 35.18 -0.73
CA SER A 420 7.54 36.07 -1.06
C SER A 420 6.65 35.49 -2.14
N GLU A 421 5.45 36.04 -2.28
CA GLU A 421 4.66 35.86 -3.50
C GLU A 421 5.33 36.58 -4.69
N ILE A 422 4.96 36.15 -5.91
CA ILE A 422 5.32 36.88 -7.14
C ILE A 422 4.41 38.10 -7.25
N ILE A 423 5.03 39.27 -7.25
CA ILE A 423 4.34 40.54 -7.51
C ILE A 423 4.65 41.02 -8.92
N TYR A 424 3.69 41.74 -9.51
CA TYR A 424 3.83 42.34 -10.82
C TYR A 424 3.90 43.85 -10.69
N ILE A 425 4.99 44.46 -11.14
CA ILE A 425 5.24 45.90 -11.02
C ILE A 425 5.47 46.48 -12.41
N GLN A 426 4.70 47.51 -12.77
CA GLN A 426 4.88 48.30 -13.99
C GLN A 426 5.84 49.47 -13.71
N THR A 427 6.87 49.65 -14.54
CA THR A 427 7.70 50.88 -14.52
C THR A 427 6.92 52.07 -15.08
N ASN A 428 7.27 53.28 -14.64
CA ASN A 428 6.59 54.49 -15.13
C ASN A 428 6.92 54.72 -16.61
N ALA A 429 6.08 55.49 -17.31
CA ALA A 429 6.42 55.95 -18.65
C ALA A 429 7.65 56.86 -18.60
N SER A 430 8.48 56.84 -19.66
CA SER A 430 9.55 57.83 -19.80
C SER A 430 8.92 59.22 -19.98
N SER A 431 9.54 60.25 -19.40
CA SER A 431 9.11 61.65 -19.50
C SER A 431 9.99 62.46 -20.46
N GLU A 432 10.54 61.80 -21.48
CA GLU A 432 11.17 62.46 -22.62
C GLU A 432 10.46 62.04 -23.92
N PRO A 433 10.11 63.00 -24.80
CA PRO A 433 9.50 62.74 -26.11
C PRO A 433 10.44 62.07 -27.11
#